data_AF-A0A6G3SE75-F1
#
_entry.id   AF-A0A6G3SE75-F1
#
_cell.length_a   1.000
_cell.length_b   1.000
_cell.length_c   1.000
_cell.angle_alpha   90.00
_cell.angle_beta   90.00
_cell.angle_gamma   90.00
#
_symmetry.space_group_name_H-M   'P 1'
#
loop_
_entity.id
_entity.type
_entity.pdbx_description
1 polymer ?
#
loop_
_entity_poly.entity_id
_entity_poly.type
_entity_poly.pdbx_seq_one_letter_code
_entity_poly.pdbx_strand_id
1 'polypeptide(L)'
;GRATGGPEPVKLAGRAAGLHAAEGTASVVVDCESGMVRLGLAGQLAGQLGGSAVTLDELRADAIAGLVKDAQGTNQTRRRAA
;
A
#
# COMPACT_ATOMS: atom_id res chain seq x y z
N GLY A 1 -2.33 -12.68 -3.46
CA GLY A 1 -2.74 -12.23 -4.80
C GLY A 1 -1.51 -11.95 -5.61
N ARG A 2 -1.36 -12.55 -6.80
CA ARG A 2 -0.29 -12.17 -7.73
C ARG A 2 -0.91 -11.31 -8.82
N ALA A 3 -0.90 -10.00 -8.63
CA ALA A 3 -1.30 -9.02 -9.65
C ALA A 3 -0.25 -8.87 -10.77
N THR A 4 0.48 -9.95 -11.10
CA THR A 4 1.54 -9.96 -12.12
C THR A 4 1.35 -11.08 -13.16
N GLY A 5 0.16 -11.68 -13.23
CA GLY A 5 -0.19 -12.71 -14.21
C GLY A 5 -1.48 -12.35 -14.93
N GLY A 6 -1.37 -11.66 -16.07
CA GLY A 6 -2.51 -11.25 -16.89
C GLY A 6 -2.25 -9.94 -17.63
N PRO A 7 -3.09 -9.58 -18.62
CA PRO A 7 -2.99 -8.31 -19.31
C PRO A 7 -3.20 -7.14 -18.34
N GLU A 8 -2.46 -6.05 -18.53
CA GLU A 8 -2.61 -4.78 -17.79
C GLU A 8 -2.55 -4.89 -16.24
N PRO A 9 -1.47 -5.48 -15.67
CA PRO A 9 -1.37 -5.77 -14.24
C PRO A 9 -1.53 -4.53 -13.33
N VAL A 10 -1.00 -3.38 -13.78
CA VAL A 10 -1.09 -2.11 -13.03
C VAL A 10 -2.54 -1.61 -12.98
N LYS A 11 -3.29 -1.69 -14.08
CA LYS A 11 -4.70 -1.28 -14.13
C LYS A 11 -5.56 -2.16 -13.22
N LEU A 12 -5.30 -3.46 -13.22
CA LEU A 12 -5.99 -4.40 -12.34
C LEU A 12 -5.70 -4.12 -10.86
N ALA A 13 -4.44 -3.88 -10.52
CA ALA A 13 -4.03 -3.51 -9.17
C ALA A 13 -4.74 -2.23 -8.68
N GLY A 14 -4.81 -1.21 -9.54
CA GLY A 14 -5.51 0.03 -9.19
C GLY A 14 -7.01 -0.14 -9.02
N ARG A 15 -7.66 -1.00 -9.82
CA ARG A 15 -9.08 -1.31 -9.62
C ARG A 15 -9.33 -2.02 -8.29
N ALA A 16 -8.50 -3.01 -7.94
CA ALA A 16 -8.59 -3.69 -6.65
C ALA A 16 -8.33 -2.73 -5.48
N ALA A 17 -7.36 -1.83 -5.61
CA ALA A 17 -7.08 -0.79 -4.63
C ALA A 17 -8.29 0.10 -4.36
N GLY A 18 -8.99 0.54 -5.41
CA GLY A 18 -10.20 1.34 -5.27
C GLY A 18 -11.31 0.61 -4.49
N LEU A 19 -11.48 -0.69 -4.69
CA LEU A 19 -12.46 -1.50 -3.95
C LEU A 19 -12.09 -1.57 -2.46
N HIS A 20 -10.83 -1.87 -2.15
CA HIS A 20 -10.37 -1.93 -0.76
C HIS A 20 -10.42 -0.56 -0.06
N ALA A 21 -10.14 0.52 -0.78
CA ALA A 21 -10.30 1.88 -0.27
C ALA A 21 -11.76 2.21 0.05
N ALA A 22 -12.70 1.81 -0.82
CA ALA A 22 -14.14 1.99 -0.59
C ALA A 22 -14.64 1.21 0.64
N GLU A 23 -14.06 0.04 0.92
CA GLU A 23 -14.31 -0.74 2.13
C GLU A 23 -13.62 -0.17 3.39
N GLY A 24 -12.81 0.88 3.24
CA GLY A 24 -12.01 1.46 4.32
C GLY A 24 -11.01 0.46 4.89
N THR A 25 -10.36 -0.31 4.03
CA THR A 25 -9.35 -1.30 4.42
C THR A 25 -8.01 -0.62 4.70
N ALA A 26 -7.49 -0.80 5.92
CA ALA A 26 -6.17 -0.30 6.27
C ALA A 26 -5.10 -1.04 5.46
N SER A 27 -4.26 -0.27 4.76
CA SER A 27 -3.35 -0.80 3.75
C SER A 27 -1.95 -0.20 3.90
N VAL A 28 -0.95 -1.06 3.72
CA VAL A 28 0.46 -0.68 3.60
C VAL A 28 0.99 -1.31 2.32
N VAL A 29 1.66 -0.51 1.49
CA VAL A 29 2.30 -0.97 0.25
C VAL A 29 3.79 -1.01 0.47
N VAL A 30 4.42 -2.13 0.14
CA VAL A 30 5.87 -2.28 0.19
C VAL A 30 6.45 -2.03 -1.19
N ASP A 31 7.32 -1.04 -1.28
CA ASP A 31 8.15 -0.81 -2.44
C ASP A 31 9.34 -1.77 -2.44
N CYS A 32 9.28 -2.72 -3.37
CA CYS A 32 10.33 -3.71 -3.62
C CYS A 32 11.25 -3.31 -4.78
N GLU A 33 11.07 -2.14 -5.39
CA GLU A 33 11.98 -1.63 -6.41
C GLU A 33 13.36 -1.39 -5.80
N SER A 34 14.43 -1.76 -6.52
CA SER A 34 15.81 -1.58 -6.07
C SER A 34 16.68 -1.05 -7.22
N GLY A 35 17.71 -0.28 -6.87
CA GLY A 35 18.64 0.31 -7.82
C GLY A 35 18.29 1.74 -8.28
N MET A 36 19.03 2.25 -9.25
CA MET A 36 18.97 3.66 -9.69
C MET A 36 17.69 4.02 -10.45
N VAL A 37 16.98 3.03 -11.00
CA VAL A 37 15.74 3.24 -11.76
C VAL A 37 14.57 2.80 -10.90
N ARG A 38 13.64 3.72 -10.70
CA ARG A 38 12.39 3.48 -9.95
C ARG A 38 11.21 3.94 -10.78
N LEU A 39 10.23 3.06 -10.93
CA LEU A 39 8.96 3.30 -11.59
C LEU A 39 7.98 4.04 -10.67
N GLY A 40 8.18 3.94 -9.34
CA GLY A 40 7.36 4.65 -8.35
C GLY A 40 5.94 4.09 -8.24
N LEU A 41 5.72 2.85 -8.66
CA LEU A 41 4.39 2.24 -8.71
C LEU A 41 3.82 1.98 -7.31
N ALA A 42 4.69 1.67 -6.36
CA ALA A 42 4.31 1.46 -4.96
C ALA A 42 3.66 2.71 -4.35
N GLY A 43 4.23 3.89 -4.61
CA GLY A 43 3.67 5.17 -4.16
C GLY A 43 2.31 5.47 -4.79
N GLN A 44 2.17 5.22 -6.10
CA GLN A 44 0.90 5.40 -6.79
C GLN A 44 -0.19 4.47 -6.25
N LEU A 45 0.15 3.20 -6.03
CA LEU A 45 -0.79 2.21 -5.49
C LEU A 45 -1.18 2.53 -4.03
N ALA A 46 -0.23 2.97 -3.20
CA ALA A 46 -0.51 3.39 -1.82
C ALA A 46 -1.50 4.56 -1.78
N GLY A 47 -1.33 5.53 -2.68
CA GLY A 47 -2.27 6.65 -2.83
C GLY A 47 -3.68 6.19 -3.18
N GLN A 48 -3.82 5.23 -4.10
CA GLN A 48 -5.12 4.66 -4.47
C GLN A 48 -5.77 3.87 -3.33
N LEU A 49 -4.97 3.22 -2.49
CA LEU A 49 -5.44 2.53 -1.28
C LEU A 49 -5.73 3.47 -0.11
N GLY A 50 -5.33 4.74 -0.20
CA GLY A 50 -5.37 5.68 0.93
C GLY A 50 -4.44 5.29 2.09
N GLY A 51 -3.40 4.51 1.80
CA GLY A 51 -2.42 3.96 2.74
C GLY A 51 -1.01 4.52 2.55
N SER A 52 -0.03 3.92 3.22
CA SER A 52 1.38 4.32 3.14
C SER A 52 2.21 3.42 2.24
N ALA A 53 3.21 4.00 1.56
CA ALA A 53 4.25 3.25 0.84
C ALA A 53 5.53 3.21 1.70
N VAL A 54 6.13 2.03 1.84
CA VAL A 54 7.36 1.82 2.63
C VAL A 54 8.35 1.03 1.80
N THR A 55 9.62 1.41 1.82
CA THR A 55 10.68 0.71 1.09
C THR A 55 11.23 -0.49 1.87
N LEU A 56 11.82 -1.44 1.15
CA LEU A 56 12.51 -2.58 1.78
C LEU A 56 13.64 -2.17 2.73
N ASP A 57 14.30 -1.03 2.50
CA ASP A 57 15.37 -0.55 3.37
C ASP A 57 14.84 0.08 4.66
N GLU A 58 13.70 0.77 4.61
CA GLU A 58 12.97 1.24 5.79
C GLU A 58 12.44 0.06 6.63
N LEU A 59 11.99 -1.02 5.98
CA LEU A 59 11.55 -2.26 6.66
C LEU A 59 12.68 -3.02 7.36
N ARG A 60 13.94 -2.77 6.99
CA ARG A 60 15.13 -3.33 7.67
C ARG A 60 15.56 -2.47 8.85
N ALA A 61 15.37 -1.16 8.76
CA ALA A 61 15.69 -0.20 9.81
C ALA A 61 14.67 -0.26 10.96
N ASP A 62 13.39 -0.51 10.65
CA ASP A 62 12.29 -0.56 11.61
C ASP A 62 11.48 -1.87 11.56
N ALA A 63 10.88 -2.26 12.68
CA ALA A 63 10.02 -3.44 12.74
C ALA A 63 8.64 -3.15 12.11
N ILE A 64 8.31 -3.87 11.03
CA ILE A 64 7.02 -3.92 10.33
C ILE A 64 5.79 -3.85 11.25
N ALA A 65 5.86 -4.49 12.42
CA ALA A 65 4.79 -4.53 13.38
C ALA A 65 4.34 -3.13 13.86
N GLY A 66 5.25 -2.17 13.98
CA GLY A 66 4.92 -0.78 14.33
C GLY A 66 4.13 -0.08 13.23
N LEU A 67 4.65 -0.14 12.00
CA LEU A 67 4.01 0.44 10.82
C LEU A 67 2.58 -0.07 10.60
N VAL A 68 2.37 -1.38 10.77
CA VAL A 68 1.03 -1.95 10.67
C VAL A 68 0.11 -1.43 11.78
N LYS A 69 0.58 -1.34 13.03
CA LYS A 69 -0.23 -0.80 14.14
C LYS A 69 -0.65 0.66 13.87
N ASP A 70 0.25 1.48 13.34
CA ASP A 70 -0.03 2.87 13.00
C ASP A 70 -1.07 2.99 11.86
N ALA A 71 -0.91 2.18 10.81
CA ALA A 71 -1.87 2.12 9.71
C ALA A 71 -3.27 1.65 10.17
N GLN A 72 -3.34 0.71 11.11
CA GLN A 72 -4.61 0.28 11.70
C GLN A 72 -5.22 1.36 12.61
N GLY A 73 -4.41 2.02 13.45
CA GLY A 73 -4.86 3.07 14.35
C GLY A 73 -5.43 4.28 13.62
N THR A 74 -4.74 4.76 12.57
CA THR A 74 -5.22 5.85 11.71
C THR A 74 -6.56 5.51 11.03
N ASN A 75 -6.72 4.28 10.55
CA ASN A 75 -7.98 3.83 9.96
C ASN A 75 -9.12 3.70 10.98
N GLN A 76 -8.84 3.20 12.19
CA GLN A 76 -9.84 3.16 13.26
C GLN A 76 -10.36 4.55 13.62
N THR A 77 -9.47 5.56 13.65
CA THR A 77 -9.87 6.95 13.87
C THR A 77 -10.77 7.46 12.74
N ARG A 78 -10.44 7.19 11.47
CA ARG A 78 -11.30 7.55 10.32
C ARG A 78 -12.68 6.91 10.39
N ARG A 79 -12.76 5.62 10.73
CA ARG A 79 -14.04 4.89 10.86
C ARG A 79 -14.91 5.39 12.01
N ARG A 80 -14.34 5.98 13.06
CA ARG A 80 -15.10 6.57 14.18
C ARG A 80 -15.62 7.97 13.88
N ALA A 81 -15.04 8.65 12.90
CA ALA A 81 -15.39 10.02 12.51
C ALA A 81 -16.40 10.08 11.34
N ALA A 82 -16.74 8.93 10.74
CA ALA A 82 -17.73 8.76 9.68
C ALA A 82 -19.00 8.12 10.24
#